data_AF-A0A0R2CYE5-F1
#
_entry.id   AF-A0A0R2CYE5-F1
#
_cell.length_a   1.000
_cell.length_b   1.000
_cell.length_c   1.000
_cell.angle_alpha   90.00
_cell.angle_beta   90.00
_cell.angle_gamma   90.00
#
_symmetry.space_group_name_H-M   'P 1'
#
loop_
_entity.id
_entity.type
_entity.pdbx_description
1 polymer ?
#
loop_
_entity_poly.entity_id
_entity_poly.type
_entity_poly.pdbx_seq_one_letter_code
_entity_poly.pdbx_strand_id
1 'polypeptide(L)'
;MIASLRYHWRYGIFLSIISALFLISSLTILLLRNIQGQALRLFEQRLNSLARSAQFIDRLPLLQQLVRVRQTIINDAQIYFTILFWGFAVVILMLNSLTLWQRQSEFNTYQLAGQNGMTSSLQFALENLLLFSLAAGIIAIIMLFSQTIYLNQLALLSQHWFNQKLPAKLTTLQLTQHGTAWTQFNQLFHHQLTTFNGHLLLFDQGTNSNLFTIDFNRLFWALTWRSGLLTFIISYLSAMVYNWRLKRQNAN
;
A
#
# COMPACT_ATOMS: atom_id res chain seq x y z
N MET A 1 -29.38 -9.16 7.53
CA MET A 1 -27.94 -8.80 7.54
C MET A 1 -27.11 -9.73 8.43
N ILE A 2 -27.31 -9.79 9.76
CA ILE A 2 -26.50 -10.68 10.62
C ILE A 2 -26.79 -12.17 10.37
N ALA A 3 -28.05 -12.53 10.06
CA ALA A 3 -28.43 -13.92 9.75
C ALA A 3 -27.88 -14.42 8.40
N SER A 4 -27.82 -13.57 7.36
CA SER A 4 -27.19 -13.90 6.06
C SER A 4 -25.68 -14.05 6.19
N LEU A 5 -25.04 -13.22 7.03
CA LEU A 5 -23.61 -13.34 7.35
C LEU A 5 -23.25 -14.68 8.02
N ARG A 6 -24.13 -15.19 8.90
CA ARG A 6 -23.92 -16.48 9.58
C ARG A 6 -24.01 -17.66 8.62
N TYR A 7 -24.86 -17.57 7.60
CA TYR A 7 -25.05 -18.61 6.59
C TYR A 7 -23.86 -18.69 5.61
N HIS A 8 -23.19 -17.56 5.34
CA HIS A 8 -22.01 -17.48 4.47
C HIS A 8 -20.72 -17.05 5.20
N TRP A 9 -20.54 -17.52 6.44
CA TRP A 9 -19.43 -17.10 7.29
C TRP A 9 -18.04 -17.35 6.66
N ARG A 10 -17.87 -18.44 5.89
CA ARG A 10 -16.62 -18.76 5.19
C ARG A 10 -16.23 -17.68 4.19
N TYR A 11 -17.21 -17.14 3.45
CA TYR A 11 -16.99 -16.03 2.53
C TYR A 11 -16.60 -14.76 3.30
N GLY A 12 -17.32 -14.44 4.37
CA GLY A 12 -17.04 -13.27 5.20
C GLY A 12 -15.62 -13.30 5.76
N ILE A 13 -15.16 -14.45 6.24
CA ILE A 13 -13.77 -14.64 6.69
C ILE A 13 -12.79 -14.46 5.53
N PHE A 14 -13.02 -15.11 4.39
CA PHE A 14 -12.10 -15.04 3.25
C PHE A 14 -11.97 -13.62 2.70
N LEU A 15 -13.09 -12.89 2.56
CA LEU A 15 -13.10 -11.48 2.17
C LEU A 15 -12.34 -10.62 3.19
N SER A 16 -12.52 -10.88 4.49
CA SER A 16 -11.84 -10.15 5.56
C SER A 16 -10.33 -10.39 5.52
N ILE A 17 -9.88 -11.63 5.32
CA ILE A 17 -8.47 -11.99 5.22
C ILE A 17 -7.83 -11.31 4.01
N ILE A 18 -8.45 -11.39 2.83
CA ILE A 18 -7.92 -10.76 1.62
C ILE A 18 -7.88 -9.24 1.76
N SER A 19 -8.93 -8.65 2.33
CA SER A 19 -8.97 -7.21 2.63
C SER A 19 -7.84 -6.82 3.56
N ALA A 20 -7.55 -7.67 4.56
CA ALA A 20 -6.48 -7.40 5.50
C ALA A 20 -5.08 -7.47 4.89
N LEU A 21 -4.82 -8.52 4.10
CA LEU A 21 -3.57 -8.66 3.37
C LEU A 21 -3.37 -7.47 2.41
N PHE A 22 -4.42 -7.11 1.66
CA PHE A 22 -4.39 -5.95 0.76
C PHE A 22 -4.06 -4.65 1.51
N LEU A 23 -4.74 -4.38 2.63
CA LEU A 23 -4.52 -3.17 3.42
C LEU A 23 -3.09 -3.11 3.96
N ILE A 24 -2.58 -4.19 4.55
CA ILE A 24 -1.23 -4.23 5.13
C ILE A 24 -0.15 -4.08 4.04
N SER A 25 -0.26 -4.83 2.94
CA SER A 25 0.72 -4.76 1.84
C SER A 25 0.72 -3.39 1.17
N SER A 26 -0.47 -2.84 0.89
CA SER A 26 -0.60 -1.52 0.26
C SER A 26 -0.11 -0.39 1.16
N LEU A 27 -0.42 -0.45 2.47
CA LEU A 27 0.05 0.52 3.45
C LEU A 27 1.58 0.51 3.55
N THR A 28 2.18 -0.67 3.58
CA THR A 28 3.65 -0.84 3.59
C THR A 28 4.29 -0.16 2.38
N ILE A 29 3.76 -0.40 1.18
CA ILE A 29 4.29 0.17 -0.06
C ILE A 29 4.11 1.69 -0.10
N LEU A 30 2.95 2.21 0.33
CA LEU A 30 2.69 3.64 0.38
C LEU A 30 3.58 4.37 1.39
N LEU A 31 3.79 3.78 2.58
CA LEU A 31 4.70 4.31 3.58
C LEU A 31 6.14 4.33 3.06
N LEU A 32 6.59 3.23 2.46
CA LEU A 32 7.91 3.14 1.86
C LEU A 32 8.10 4.20 0.78
N ARG A 33 7.11 4.38 -0.11
CA ARG A 33 7.13 5.45 -1.12
C ARG A 33 7.23 6.85 -0.49
N ASN A 34 6.43 7.13 0.54
CA ASN A 34 6.43 8.44 1.20
C ASN A 34 7.77 8.72 1.90
N ILE A 35 8.31 7.75 2.63
CA ILE A 35 9.62 7.85 3.27
C ILE A 35 10.72 8.10 2.24
N GLN A 36 10.75 7.32 1.15
CA GLN A 36 11.76 7.49 0.10
C GLN A 36 11.61 8.83 -0.63
N GLY A 37 10.38 9.32 -0.82
CA GLY A 37 10.10 10.63 -1.41
C GLY A 37 10.51 11.79 -0.52
N GLN A 38 10.25 11.72 0.78
CA GLN A 38 10.70 12.72 1.75
C GLN A 38 12.24 12.74 1.83
N ALA A 39 12.87 11.56 1.87
CA ALA A 39 14.32 11.43 1.83
C ALA A 39 14.93 12.12 0.60
N LEU A 40 14.36 11.86 -0.58
CA LEU A 40 14.83 12.42 -1.84
C LEU A 40 14.71 13.94 -1.85
N ARG A 41 13.57 14.49 -1.40
CA ARG A 41 13.36 15.94 -1.35
C ARG A 41 14.34 16.63 -0.40
N LEU A 42 14.58 16.07 0.78
CA LEU A 42 15.55 16.62 1.73
C LEU A 42 16.97 16.55 1.17
N PHE A 43 17.31 15.46 0.49
CA PHE A 43 18.59 15.30 -0.18
C PHE A 43 18.79 16.32 -1.30
N GLU A 44 17.80 16.50 -2.18
CA GLU A 44 17.83 17.49 -3.26
C GLU A 44 17.90 18.93 -2.72
N GLN A 45 17.16 19.24 -1.65
CA GLN A 45 17.22 20.56 -1.01
C GLN A 45 18.62 20.87 -0.47
N ARG A 46 19.25 19.90 0.20
CA ARG A 46 20.62 20.05 0.72
C ARG A 46 21.64 20.10 -0.40
N LEU A 47 21.51 19.25 -1.43
CA LEU A 47 22.35 19.35 -2.62
C LEU A 47 22.24 20.73 -3.27
N ASN A 48 21.03 21.26 -3.45
CA ASN A 48 20.82 22.57 -4.06
C ASN A 48 21.39 23.72 -3.21
N SER A 49 21.41 23.60 -1.87
CA SER A 49 22.06 24.60 -1.02
C SER A 49 23.59 24.57 -1.15
N LEU A 50 24.20 23.38 -1.34
CA LEU A 50 25.62 23.28 -1.64
C LEU A 50 25.97 23.65 -3.09
N ALA A 51 25.05 23.47 -4.05
CA ALA A 51 25.28 23.86 -5.45
C ALA A 51 25.43 25.36 -5.59
N ARG A 52 24.68 26.11 -4.78
CA ARG A 52 24.75 27.57 -4.74
C ARG A 52 26.06 28.06 -4.13
N SER A 53 26.73 27.27 -3.28
CA SER A 53 28.01 27.64 -2.68
C SER A 53 29.23 27.09 -3.44
N ALA A 54 29.07 26.04 -4.24
CA ALA A 54 30.15 25.43 -5.01
C ALA A 54 29.69 25.08 -6.43
N GLN A 55 30.39 25.62 -7.45
CA GLN A 55 30.26 25.29 -8.89
C GLN A 55 30.56 23.80 -9.25
N PHE A 56 30.43 22.88 -8.30
CA PHE A 56 30.95 21.51 -8.35
C PHE A 56 29.90 20.41 -8.44
N ILE A 57 28.60 20.71 -8.39
CA ILE A 57 27.56 19.66 -8.32
C ILE A 57 27.39 18.88 -9.62
N ASP A 58 27.71 19.49 -10.77
CA ASP A 58 27.75 18.77 -12.06
C ASP A 58 28.87 17.70 -12.13
N ARG A 59 29.77 17.64 -11.14
CA ARG A 59 30.92 16.72 -11.12
C ARG A 59 30.81 15.54 -10.15
N LEU A 60 29.66 15.32 -9.51
CA LEU A 60 29.48 14.21 -8.56
C LEU A 60 28.52 13.13 -9.12
N PRO A 61 28.96 12.33 -10.11
CA PRO A 61 28.12 11.31 -10.76
C PRO A 61 27.57 10.26 -9.79
N LEU A 62 28.23 10.04 -8.64
CA LEU A 62 27.78 9.13 -7.58
C LEU A 62 26.52 9.65 -6.86
N LEU A 63 26.40 10.96 -6.63
CA LEU A 63 25.21 11.56 -6.02
C LEU A 63 24.03 11.52 -6.99
N GLN A 64 24.25 11.79 -8.28
CA GLN A 64 23.21 11.65 -9.31
C GLN A 64 22.73 10.19 -9.45
N GLN A 65 23.62 9.20 -9.29
CA GLN A 65 23.23 7.79 -9.27
C GLN A 65 22.34 7.45 -8.07
N LEU A 66 22.65 7.98 -6.88
CA LEU A 66 21.81 7.80 -5.68
C LEU A 66 20.42 8.41 -5.82
N VAL A 67 20.30 9.61 -6.44
CA VAL A 67 19.00 10.21 -6.78
C VAL A 67 18.20 9.29 -7.70
N ARG A 68 18.83 8.79 -8.78
CA ARG A 68 18.16 7.90 -9.74
C ARG A 68 17.66 6.61 -9.10
N VAL A 69 18.46 5.99 -8.23
CA VAL A 69 18.05 4.78 -7.49
C VAL A 69 16.79 5.04 -6.67
N ARG A 70 16.75 6.16 -5.93
CA ARG A 70 15.57 6.55 -5.12
C ARG A 70 14.35 6.83 -5.98
N GLN A 71 14.53 7.55 -7.08
CA GLN A 71 13.44 7.83 -8.01
C GLN A 71 12.86 6.54 -8.59
N THR A 72 13.72 5.58 -8.94
CA THR A 72 13.29 4.24 -9.39
C THR A 72 12.50 3.52 -8.30
N ILE A 73 12.96 3.53 -7.04
CA ILE A 73 12.24 2.89 -5.92
C ILE A 73 10.86 3.54 -5.72
N ILE A 74 10.75 4.87 -5.81
CA ILE A 74 9.47 5.59 -5.68
C ILE A 74 8.51 5.21 -6.83
N ASN A 75 9.02 5.14 -8.05
CA ASN A 75 8.23 4.77 -9.23
C ASN A 75 7.78 3.30 -9.16
N ASP A 76 8.69 2.38 -8.82
CA ASP A 76 8.39 0.96 -8.63
C ASP A 76 7.32 0.77 -7.54
N ALA A 77 7.45 1.46 -6.41
CA ALA A 77 6.45 1.43 -5.34
C ALA A 77 5.06 1.89 -5.82
N GLN A 78 4.99 2.93 -6.65
CA GLN A 78 3.73 3.39 -7.23
C GLN A 78 3.13 2.36 -8.19
N ILE A 79 3.97 1.70 -9.01
CA ILE A 79 3.54 0.65 -9.93
C ILE A 79 3.00 -0.55 -9.14
N TYR A 80 3.74 -1.04 -8.15
CA TYR A 80 3.31 -2.17 -7.32
C TYR A 80 2.03 -1.86 -6.55
N PHE A 81 1.88 -0.66 -6.00
CA PHE A 81 0.63 -0.23 -5.38
C PHE A 81 -0.54 -0.25 -6.38
N THR A 82 -0.32 0.25 -7.59
CA THR A 82 -1.36 0.27 -8.63
C THR A 82 -1.79 -1.15 -9.04
N ILE A 83 -0.82 -2.06 -9.20
CA ILE A 83 -1.08 -3.47 -9.48
C ILE A 83 -1.86 -4.13 -8.34
N LEU A 84 -1.47 -3.91 -7.08
CA LEU A 84 -2.19 -4.44 -5.93
C LEU A 84 -3.61 -3.89 -5.82
N PHE A 85 -3.81 -2.60 -6.08
CA PHE A 85 -5.12 -1.95 -6.02
C PHE A 85 -6.10 -2.54 -7.04
N TRP A 86 -5.68 -2.66 -8.29
CA TRP A 86 -6.52 -3.27 -9.33
C TRP A 86 -6.62 -4.79 -9.20
N GLY A 87 -5.57 -5.46 -8.75
CA GLY A 87 -5.62 -6.88 -8.40
C GLY A 87 -6.67 -7.17 -7.33
N PHE A 88 -6.74 -6.34 -6.29
CA PHE A 88 -7.77 -6.43 -5.25
C PHE A 88 -9.18 -6.23 -5.82
N ALA A 89 -9.36 -5.27 -6.74
CA ALA A 89 -10.63 -5.07 -7.43
C ALA A 89 -11.09 -6.32 -8.20
N VAL A 90 -10.19 -6.96 -8.93
CA VAL A 90 -10.47 -8.21 -9.66
C VAL A 90 -10.84 -9.34 -8.71
N VAL A 91 -10.12 -9.48 -7.60
CA VAL A 91 -10.41 -10.51 -6.59
C VAL A 91 -11.78 -10.30 -5.95
N ILE A 92 -12.15 -9.07 -5.58
CA ILE A 92 -13.50 -8.76 -5.08
C ILE A 92 -14.56 -9.11 -6.12
N LEU A 93 -14.34 -8.74 -7.39
CA LEU A 93 -15.29 -9.04 -8.45
C LEU A 93 -15.51 -10.55 -8.63
N MET A 94 -14.44 -11.35 -8.60
CA MET A 94 -14.52 -12.82 -8.66
C MET A 94 -15.28 -13.38 -7.45
N LEU A 95 -14.97 -12.90 -6.25
CA LEU A 95 -15.61 -13.31 -5.01
C LEU A 95 -17.10 -12.96 -4.98
N ASN A 96 -17.47 -11.77 -5.47
CA ASN A 96 -18.85 -11.36 -5.60
C ASN A 96 -19.60 -12.21 -6.62
N SER A 97 -18.98 -12.51 -7.76
CA SER A 97 -19.59 -13.37 -8.78
C SER A 97 -19.90 -14.78 -8.25
N LEU A 98 -18.93 -15.38 -7.52
CA LEU A 98 -19.10 -16.69 -6.89
C LEU A 98 -20.19 -16.68 -5.82
N THR A 99 -20.23 -15.66 -4.97
CA THR A 99 -21.23 -15.57 -3.91
C THR A 99 -22.63 -15.27 -4.43
N LEU A 100 -22.78 -14.41 -5.43
CA LEU A 100 -24.07 -14.16 -6.08
C LEU A 100 -24.64 -15.43 -6.70
N TRP A 101 -23.76 -16.26 -7.30
CA TRP A 101 -24.16 -17.57 -7.81
C TRP A 101 -24.60 -18.53 -6.68
N GLN A 102 -23.85 -18.62 -5.58
CA GLN A 102 -24.24 -19.42 -4.41
C GLN A 102 -25.53 -18.92 -3.75
N ARG A 103 -25.80 -17.62 -3.81
CA ARG A 103 -27.00 -16.96 -3.24
C ARG A 103 -28.15 -16.83 -4.22
N GLN A 104 -28.12 -17.53 -5.36
CA GLN A 104 -29.15 -17.41 -6.40
C GLN A 104 -30.57 -17.63 -5.87
N SER A 105 -30.78 -18.61 -5.00
CA SER A 105 -32.08 -18.91 -4.39
C SER A 105 -32.60 -17.76 -3.51
N GLU A 106 -31.72 -17.10 -2.76
CA GLU A 106 -32.09 -15.93 -1.94
C GLU A 106 -32.54 -14.77 -2.82
N PHE A 107 -31.77 -14.45 -3.87
CA PHE A 107 -32.11 -13.36 -4.79
C PHE A 107 -33.39 -13.64 -5.59
N ASN A 108 -33.65 -14.89 -5.98
CA ASN A 108 -34.92 -15.28 -6.58
C ASN A 108 -36.09 -15.11 -5.60
N THR A 109 -35.91 -15.48 -4.33
CA THR A 109 -36.93 -15.31 -3.29
C THR A 109 -37.25 -13.83 -3.05
N TYR A 110 -36.23 -12.95 -3.06
CA TYR A 110 -36.43 -11.51 -2.95
C TYR A 110 -37.24 -10.94 -4.13
N GLN A 111 -36.99 -11.40 -5.36
CA GLN A 111 -37.80 -11.01 -6.51
C GLN A 111 -39.25 -11.49 -6.39
N LEU A 112 -39.48 -12.73 -5.94
CA LEU A 112 -40.81 -13.28 -5.72
C LEU A 112 -41.57 -12.54 -4.60
N ALA A 113 -40.86 -12.02 -3.60
CA ALA A 113 -41.41 -11.18 -2.54
C ALA A 113 -41.66 -9.72 -2.98
N GLY A 114 -41.45 -9.39 -4.26
CA GLY A 114 -41.67 -8.04 -4.80
C GLY A 114 -40.58 -7.03 -4.45
N GLN A 115 -39.44 -7.48 -3.92
CA GLN A 115 -38.34 -6.59 -3.56
C GLN A 115 -37.65 -6.05 -4.82
N ASN A 116 -37.43 -4.73 -4.88
CA ASN A 116 -36.78 -4.10 -6.02
C ASN A 116 -35.31 -4.54 -6.12
N GLY A 117 -34.83 -4.90 -7.31
CA GLY A 117 -33.45 -5.35 -7.52
C GLY A 117 -32.38 -4.36 -7.03
N MET A 118 -32.69 -3.05 -7.04
CA MET A 118 -31.81 -2.02 -6.47
C MET A 118 -31.60 -2.16 -4.96
N THR A 119 -32.63 -2.51 -4.19
CA THR A 119 -32.52 -2.62 -2.74
C THR A 119 -31.75 -3.87 -2.34
N SER A 120 -31.95 -4.99 -3.05
CA SER A 120 -31.14 -6.20 -2.85
C SER A 120 -29.67 -5.99 -3.22
N SER A 121 -29.37 -5.25 -4.30
CA SER A 121 -27.99 -4.88 -4.67
C SER A 121 -27.33 -3.96 -3.65
N LEU A 122 -28.08 -2.99 -3.11
CA LEU A 122 -27.61 -2.10 -2.05
C LEU A 122 -27.30 -2.90 -0.77
N GLN A 123 -28.19 -3.80 -0.37
CA GLN A 123 -27.99 -4.64 0.81
C GLN A 123 -26.71 -5.48 0.67
N PHE A 124 -26.49 -6.11 -0.49
CA PHE A 124 -25.28 -6.87 -0.76
C PHE A 124 -24.00 -6.00 -0.68
N ALA A 125 -24.04 -4.81 -1.27
CA ALA A 125 -22.91 -3.88 -1.22
C ALA A 125 -22.60 -3.42 0.21
N LEU A 126 -23.62 -3.15 1.03
CA LEU A 126 -23.47 -2.79 2.43
C LEU A 126 -22.95 -3.95 3.28
N GLU A 127 -23.37 -5.20 3.01
CA GLU A 127 -22.84 -6.39 3.68
C GLU A 127 -21.31 -6.50 3.47
N ASN A 128 -20.85 -6.34 2.22
CA ASN A 128 -19.42 -6.40 1.89
C ASN A 128 -18.63 -5.20 2.42
N LEU A 129 -19.22 -3.99 2.38
CA LEU A 129 -18.59 -2.80 2.96
C LEU A 129 -18.42 -2.95 4.47
N LEU A 130 -19.41 -3.53 5.16
CA LEU A 130 -19.34 -3.78 6.60
C LEU A 130 -18.26 -4.80 6.93
N LEU A 131 -18.18 -5.91 6.19
CA LEU A 131 -17.10 -6.90 6.32
C LEU A 131 -15.72 -6.27 6.10
N PHE A 132 -15.57 -5.47 5.05
CA PHE A 132 -14.34 -4.73 4.77
C PHE A 132 -13.99 -3.77 5.92
N SER A 133 -14.99 -3.03 6.43
CA SER A 133 -14.79 -2.07 7.52
C SER A 133 -14.42 -2.74 8.84
N LEU A 134 -14.99 -3.92 9.13
CA LEU A 134 -14.59 -4.74 10.27
C LEU A 134 -13.15 -5.22 10.13
N ALA A 135 -12.76 -5.70 8.96
CA ALA A 135 -11.37 -6.11 8.70
C ALA A 135 -10.40 -4.92 8.88
N ALA A 136 -10.75 -3.75 8.34
CA ALA A 136 -9.97 -2.52 8.53
C ALA A 136 -9.87 -2.13 10.01
N GLY A 137 -10.97 -2.20 10.76
CA GLY A 137 -11.00 -1.92 12.19
C GLY A 137 -10.10 -2.88 12.99
N ILE A 138 -10.15 -4.18 12.69
CA ILE A 138 -9.27 -5.18 13.32
C ILE A 138 -7.81 -4.85 13.05
N ILE A 139 -7.44 -4.51 11.81
CA ILE A 139 -6.07 -4.12 11.47
C ILE A 139 -5.65 -2.86 12.20
N ALA A 140 -6.52 -1.84 12.28
CA ALA A 140 -6.23 -0.62 13.01
C ALA A 140 -5.90 -0.94 14.47
N ILE A 141 -6.70 -1.79 15.12
CA ILE A 141 -6.46 -2.26 16.50
C ILE A 141 -5.12 -3.00 16.59
N ILE A 142 -4.86 -3.97 15.71
CA ILE A 142 -3.59 -4.72 15.70
C ILE A 142 -2.39 -3.78 15.53
N MET A 143 -2.50 -2.77 14.67
CA MET A 143 -1.45 -1.80 14.39
C MET A 143 -1.17 -0.88 15.59
N LEU A 144 -2.17 -0.55 16.40
CA LEU A 144 -1.96 0.20 17.65
C LEU A 144 -1.04 -0.55 18.62
N PHE A 145 -1.14 -1.88 18.69
CA PHE A 145 -0.30 -2.69 19.59
C PHE A 145 1.03 -3.13 18.97
N SER A 146 1.15 -3.15 17.65
CA SER A 146 2.32 -3.68 16.92
C SER A 146 3.15 -2.63 16.19
N GLN A 147 2.89 -1.34 16.44
CA GLN A 147 3.53 -0.21 15.74
C GLN A 147 5.06 -0.32 15.70
N THR A 148 5.71 -0.60 16.83
CA THR A 148 7.19 -0.70 16.92
C THR A 148 7.73 -1.86 16.08
N ILE A 149 7.06 -3.01 16.12
CA ILE A 149 7.47 -4.20 15.35
C ILE A 149 7.32 -3.91 13.86
N TYR A 150 6.18 -3.34 13.46
CA TYR A 150 5.91 -2.97 12.08
C TYR A 150 6.94 -1.97 11.53
N LEU A 151 7.31 -0.97 12.33
CA LEU A 151 8.34 0.02 12.00
C LEU A 151 9.72 -0.61 11.76
N ASN A 152 10.15 -1.51 12.64
CA ASN A 152 11.43 -2.20 12.50
C ASN A 152 11.46 -3.05 11.22
N GLN A 153 10.38 -3.75 10.91
CA GLN A 153 10.28 -4.55 9.68
C GLN A 153 10.27 -3.67 8.42
N LEU A 154 9.61 -2.51 8.48
CA LEU A 154 9.60 -1.56 7.37
C LEU A 154 11.01 -0.99 7.10
N ALA A 155 11.80 -0.75 8.16
CA ALA A 155 13.19 -0.33 8.03
C ALA A 155 14.06 -1.41 7.35
N LEU A 156 13.92 -2.68 7.77
CA LEU A 156 14.63 -3.80 7.16
C LEU A 156 14.25 -4.00 5.68
N LEU A 157 12.96 -3.92 5.35
CA LEU A 157 12.48 -4.03 3.97
C LEU A 157 13.01 -2.89 3.09
N SER A 158 13.00 -1.66 3.62
CA SER A 158 13.56 -0.49 2.95
C SER A 158 15.05 -0.67 2.65
N GLN A 159 15.82 -1.18 3.62
CA GLN A 159 17.24 -1.48 3.46
C GLN A 159 17.47 -2.53 2.37
N HIS A 160 16.69 -3.61 2.40
CA HIS A 160 16.78 -4.68 1.42
C HIS A 160 16.53 -4.17 0.00
N TRP A 161 15.48 -3.38 -0.20
CA TRP A 161 15.14 -2.85 -1.52
C TRP A 161 16.15 -1.85 -2.05
N PHE A 162 16.71 -1.02 -1.16
CA PHE A 162 17.79 -0.09 -1.51
C PHE A 162 19.05 -0.84 -1.94
N ASN A 163 19.45 -1.88 -1.20
CA ASN A 163 20.61 -2.72 -1.51
C ASN A 163 20.47 -3.43 -2.86
N GLN A 164 19.28 -3.91 -3.21
CA GLN A 164 19.04 -4.55 -4.51
C GLN A 164 19.15 -3.58 -5.71
N LYS A 165 18.85 -2.29 -5.50
CA LYS A 165 18.84 -1.30 -6.58
C LYS A 165 20.12 -0.48 -6.66
N LEU A 166 21.09 -0.72 -5.79
CA LEU A 166 22.40 -0.08 -5.82
C LEU A 166 23.18 -0.48 -7.09
N PRO A 167 23.78 0.47 -7.84
CA PRO A 167 24.60 0.16 -9.00
C PRO A 167 25.81 -0.69 -8.63
N ALA A 168 26.22 -1.60 -9.52
CA ALA A 168 27.35 -2.50 -9.32
C ALA A 168 28.66 -1.80 -8.86
N LYS A 169 28.87 -0.55 -9.31
CA LYS A 169 30.03 0.28 -8.93
C LYS A 169 30.01 0.74 -7.46
N LEU A 170 28.81 0.95 -6.91
CA LEU A 170 28.61 1.34 -5.51
C LEU A 170 28.55 0.11 -4.60
N THR A 171 28.05 -1.04 -5.08
CA THR A 171 28.12 -2.31 -4.34
C THR A 171 29.56 -2.80 -4.16
N THR A 172 30.44 -2.61 -5.15
CA THR A 172 31.88 -2.88 -4.99
C THR A 172 32.54 -1.93 -4.00
N LEU A 173 32.15 -0.65 -3.94
CA LEU A 173 32.62 0.29 -2.92
C LEU A 173 32.12 -0.07 -1.52
N GLN A 174 30.90 -0.61 -1.39
CA GLN A 174 30.35 -1.13 -0.13
C GLN A 174 31.10 -2.38 0.37
N LEU A 175 31.45 -3.29 -0.54
CA LEU A 175 32.21 -4.51 -0.23
C LEU A 175 33.69 -4.21 0.05
N THR A 176 34.24 -3.18 -0.60
CA THR A 176 35.63 -2.74 -0.41
C THR A 176 35.63 -1.56 0.56
N GLN A 177 35.48 -1.83 1.86
CA GLN A 177 35.47 -0.82 2.94
C GLN A 177 36.81 -0.08 3.14
N HIS A 178 37.72 -0.17 2.17
CA HIS A 178 39.07 0.38 2.22
C HIS A 178 39.42 1.00 0.86
N GLY A 179 40.04 2.18 0.88
CA GLY A 179 40.53 2.89 -0.32
C GLY A 179 40.12 4.36 -0.38
N THR A 180 40.80 5.12 -1.26
CA THR A 180 40.60 6.57 -1.45
C THR A 180 39.21 6.95 -1.93
N ALA A 181 38.56 6.11 -2.73
CA ALA A 181 37.18 6.32 -3.19
C ALA A 181 36.15 6.09 -2.08
N TRP A 182 36.39 5.14 -1.17
CA TRP A 182 35.55 4.93 0.01
C TRP A 182 35.70 6.08 1.01
N THR A 183 36.93 6.55 1.27
CA THR A 183 37.15 7.70 2.15
C THR A 183 36.57 9.00 1.59
N GLN A 184 36.69 9.27 0.28
CA GLN A 184 36.03 10.42 -0.36
C GLN A 184 34.50 10.32 -0.33
N PHE A 185 33.95 9.13 -0.54
CA PHE A 185 32.52 8.87 -0.37
C PHE A 185 32.09 9.12 1.07
N ASN A 186 32.80 8.56 2.06
CA ASN A 186 32.48 8.74 3.47
C ASN A 186 32.67 10.19 3.94
N GLN A 187 33.62 10.94 3.37
CA GLN A 187 33.84 12.36 3.64
C GLN A 187 32.69 13.25 3.12
N LEU A 188 32.09 12.92 1.97
CA LEU A 188 30.87 13.58 1.48
C LEU A 188 29.69 13.41 2.46
N PHE A 189 29.69 12.35 3.26
CA PHE A 189 28.63 12.07 4.24
C PHE A 189 28.98 12.47 5.68
N HIS A 190 30.26 12.64 6.02
CA HIS A 190 30.71 13.11 7.34
C HIS A 190 30.31 14.57 7.63
N HIS A 191 30.10 15.40 6.61
CA HIS A 191 29.69 16.80 6.76
C HIS A 191 28.16 17.03 6.80
N GLN A 192 27.38 16.03 7.25
CA GLN A 192 25.92 16.15 7.48
C GLN A 192 25.07 16.53 6.26
N LEU A 193 25.62 16.39 5.04
CA LEU A 193 24.83 16.46 3.80
C LEU A 193 23.61 15.53 3.86
N THR A 194 23.72 14.41 4.59
CA THR A 194 22.62 13.52 5.01
C THR A 194 23.00 12.80 6.30
N THR A 195 22.01 12.37 7.11
CA THR A 195 22.23 11.44 8.23
C THR A 195 22.54 10.04 7.69
N PHE A 196 23.76 9.86 7.20
CA PHE A 196 24.34 8.53 6.97
C PHE A 196 24.74 7.97 8.33
N ASN A 197 23.97 7.01 8.84
CA ASN A 197 24.55 6.03 9.75
C ASN A 197 25.16 4.93 8.86
N GLY A 198 26.35 4.41 9.18
CA GLY A 198 27.20 3.56 8.31
C GLY A 198 26.61 2.20 7.83
N HIS A 199 25.30 2.10 7.66
CA HIS A 199 24.51 0.95 7.26
C HIS A 199 23.68 1.18 5.97
N LEU A 200 24.06 2.15 5.13
CA LEU A 200 23.40 2.47 3.84
C LEU A 200 21.91 2.83 3.95
N LEU A 201 21.43 3.01 5.18
CA LEU A 201 20.16 3.61 5.48
C LEU A 201 20.38 5.11 5.52
N LEU A 202 19.81 5.79 4.54
CA LEU A 202 19.82 7.25 4.39
C LEU A 202 18.91 7.95 5.41
N PHE A 203 18.68 7.31 6.57
CA PHE A 203 18.17 7.96 7.77
C PHE A 203 18.72 7.32 9.03
N ASP A 204 18.97 8.23 9.97
CA ASP A 204 19.07 8.01 11.41
C ASP A 204 17.92 7.13 11.92
N GLN A 205 18.28 6.23 12.82
CA GLN A 205 17.35 5.38 13.51
C GLN A 205 16.50 6.28 14.43
N GLY A 206 15.21 6.44 14.14
CA GLY A 206 14.21 6.71 15.19
C GLY A 206 13.86 8.15 15.57
N THR A 207 14.32 9.20 14.89
CA THR A 207 14.11 10.59 15.37
C THR A 207 12.95 11.34 14.66
N ASN A 208 11.74 10.81 14.79
CA ASN A 208 10.47 11.57 14.97
C ASN A 208 9.26 10.64 14.83
N SER A 209 9.01 9.83 15.87
CA SER A 209 7.84 8.94 16.01
C SER A 209 6.51 9.64 15.66
N ASN A 210 6.37 10.93 15.97
CA ASN A 210 5.16 11.71 15.72
C ASN A 210 4.86 11.93 14.22
N LEU A 211 5.87 12.25 13.40
CA LEU A 211 5.66 12.47 11.96
C LEU A 211 5.30 11.17 11.24
N PHE A 212 5.95 10.06 11.61
CA PHE A 212 5.59 8.74 11.10
C PHE A 212 4.15 8.36 11.46
N THR A 213 3.73 8.61 12.70
CA THR A 213 2.38 8.25 13.18
C THR A 213 1.29 9.06 12.47
N ILE A 214 1.54 10.35 12.20
CA ILE A 214 0.63 11.22 11.43
C ILE A 214 0.52 10.76 9.97
N ASP A 215 1.64 10.49 9.31
CA ASP A 215 1.65 10.00 7.93
C ASP A 215 1.02 8.61 7.81
N PHE A 216 1.25 7.73 8.78
CA PHE A 216 0.60 6.42 8.88
C PHE A 216 -0.91 6.56 8.94
N ASN A 217 -1.44 7.34 9.90
CA ASN A 217 -2.88 7.52 10.06
C ASN A 217 -3.52 8.10 8.79
N ARG A 218 -2.91 9.12 8.21
CA ARG A 218 -3.42 9.73 6.97
C ARG A 218 -3.48 8.71 5.83
N LEU A 219 -2.42 7.95 5.62
CA LEU A 219 -2.35 6.96 4.54
C LEU A 219 -3.30 5.78 4.78
N PHE A 220 -3.41 5.31 6.02
CA PHE A 220 -4.32 4.23 6.38
C PHE A 220 -5.78 4.61 6.14
N TRP A 221 -6.21 5.80 6.60
CA TRP A 221 -7.57 6.26 6.39
C TRP A 221 -7.87 6.55 4.93
N ALA A 222 -6.94 7.17 4.20
CA ALA A 222 -7.10 7.42 2.77
C ALA A 222 -7.21 6.11 1.98
N LEU A 223 -6.40 5.11 2.32
CA LEU A 223 -6.46 3.78 1.72
C LEU A 223 -7.79 3.10 2.01
N THR A 224 -8.18 3.06 3.29
CA THR A 224 -9.43 2.45 3.77
C THR A 224 -10.65 3.05 3.08
N TRP A 225 -10.69 4.38 2.94
CA TRP A 225 -11.80 5.06 2.24
C TRP A 225 -11.84 4.68 0.76
N ARG A 226 -10.71 4.73 0.06
CA ARG A 226 -10.63 4.41 -1.37
C ARG A 226 -11.00 2.95 -1.66
N SER A 227 -10.48 2.00 -0.88
CA SER A 227 -10.76 0.58 -1.05
C SER A 227 -12.14 0.18 -0.53
N GLY A 228 -12.67 0.88 0.49
CA GLY A 228 -14.05 0.72 0.94
C GLY A 228 -15.05 1.15 -0.14
N LEU A 229 -14.84 2.32 -0.73
CA LEU A 229 -15.64 2.81 -1.86
C LEU A 229 -15.54 1.86 -3.07
N LEU A 230 -14.34 1.35 -3.36
CA LEU A 230 -14.15 0.36 -4.43
C LEU A 230 -14.91 -0.95 -4.13
N THR A 231 -14.81 -1.47 -2.92
CA THR A 231 -15.57 -2.66 -2.48
C THR A 231 -17.07 -2.45 -2.63
N PHE A 232 -17.57 -1.27 -2.24
CA PHE A 232 -18.98 -0.92 -2.37
C PHE A 232 -19.41 -0.88 -3.84
N ILE A 233 -18.71 -0.14 -4.70
CA ILE A 233 -19.06 0.03 -6.11
C ILE A 233 -19.05 -1.31 -6.84
N ILE A 234 -17.99 -2.12 -6.67
CA ILE A 234 -17.88 -3.42 -7.35
C ILE A 234 -18.99 -4.36 -6.88
N SER A 235 -19.27 -4.40 -5.58
CA SER A 235 -20.34 -5.23 -5.02
C SER A 235 -21.71 -4.80 -5.52
N TYR A 236 -21.98 -3.49 -5.52
CA TYR A 236 -23.24 -2.95 -6.02
C TYR A 236 -23.45 -3.26 -7.50
N LEU A 237 -22.47 -2.95 -8.35
CA LEU A 237 -22.56 -3.18 -9.79
C LEU A 237 -22.69 -4.67 -10.12
N SER A 238 -21.91 -5.53 -9.47
CA SER A 238 -21.99 -6.99 -9.68
C SER A 238 -23.38 -7.53 -9.35
N ALA A 239 -23.96 -7.11 -8.21
CA ALA A 239 -25.29 -7.53 -7.80
C ALA A 239 -26.38 -6.95 -8.70
N MET A 240 -26.22 -5.72 -9.19
CA MET A 240 -27.17 -5.08 -10.10
C MET A 240 -27.22 -5.80 -11.44
N VAL A 241 -26.06 -6.11 -12.03
CA VAL A 241 -25.95 -6.89 -13.28
C VAL A 241 -26.55 -8.29 -13.09
N TYR A 242 -26.27 -8.93 -11.95
CA TYR A 242 -26.82 -10.24 -11.63
C TYR A 242 -28.34 -10.23 -11.49
N ASN A 243 -28.91 -9.25 -10.77
CA ASN A 243 -30.36 -9.08 -10.62
C ASN A 243 -31.06 -8.82 -11.94
N TRP A 244 -30.45 -8.01 -12.82
CA TRP A 244 -30.95 -7.77 -14.17
C TRP A 244 -30.99 -9.05 -15.00
N ARG A 245 -29.96 -9.89 -14.91
CA ARG A 245 -29.91 -11.20 -15.58
C ARG A 245 -31.00 -12.13 -15.07
N LEU A 246 -31.17 -12.24 -13.75
CA LEU A 246 -32.23 -13.08 -13.14
C LEU A 246 -33.62 -12.62 -13.58
N LYS A 247 -33.89 -11.31 -13.59
CA LYS A 247 -35.18 -10.78 -14.04
C LYS A 247 -35.50 -11.16 -15.50
N ARG A 248 -34.48 -11.15 -16.39
CA ARG A 248 -34.65 -11.58 -17.78
C ARG A 248 -34.90 -13.09 -17.91
N GLN A 249 -34.26 -13.90 -17.07
CA GLN A 249 -34.46 -15.35 -17.08
C GLN A 249 -35.86 -15.74 -16.58
N ASN A 250 -36.41 -15.02 -15.60
CA ASN A 250 -37.73 -15.30 -15.04
C ASN A 250 -38.90 -14.71 -15.86
N ALA A 251 -38.60 -13.84 -16.84
CA ALA A 251 -39.58 -13.24 -17.73
C ALA A 251 -39.79 -14.02 -19.05
N ASN A 252 -38.91 -14.99 -19.32
CA ASN A 252 -38.96 -15.91 -20.46
C ASN A 252 -39.44 -17.29 -19.99
#